data_AF-A0AAU0TAQ4-F1
#
_entry.id   AF-A0AAU0TAQ4-F1
#
_cell.length_a   1.000
_cell.length_b   1.000
_cell.length_c   1.000
_cell.angle_alpha   90.00
_cell.angle_beta   90.00
_cell.angle_gamma   90.00
#
_symmetry.space_group_name_H-M   'P 1'
#
loop_
_entity.id
_entity.type
_entity.pdbx_description
1 polymer ?
#
loop_
_entity_poly.entity_id
_entity_poly.type
_entity_poly.pdbx_seq_one_letter_code
_entity_poly.pdbx_strand_id
1 'polypeptide(L)'
;MQTPRGYRFSWSMTLLMLLSTVLAGCGINNIPTYDEQVKAAWAQVQNQYQRRADLIPNLVETVKGYAKQEQTTLTAVIEARAKATSIQVDASTLNDPEKLKQFQQAQGQLTGALSRLMVVSERYPDLKSNQNFLALQSQLEGTENRISVARKDFIASVERYNTEIRTFPGRLWHSVMYSDLPIRPNFDATTEGADKSPEVKF
;
A
#
# COMPACT_ATOMS: atom_id res chain seq x y z
N MET A 1 -47.58 14.65 51.69
CA MET A 1 -47.63 13.86 50.43
C MET A 1 -46.24 13.85 49.80
N GLN A 2 -45.45 12.80 50.04
CA GLN A 2 -44.15 12.56 49.39
C GLN A 2 -44.37 11.58 48.25
N THR A 3 -44.07 11.97 47.01
CA THR A 3 -44.11 11.08 45.86
C THR A 3 -42.87 10.18 45.83
N PRO A 4 -42.98 8.89 45.48
CA PRO A 4 -41.85 7.97 45.50
C PRO A 4 -40.94 8.25 44.30
N ARG A 5 -39.85 8.98 44.55
CA ARG A 5 -38.84 9.33 43.53
C ARG A 5 -38.02 8.13 43.03
N GLY A 6 -38.07 6.99 43.73
CA GLY A 6 -37.20 5.82 43.48
C GLY A 6 -37.49 5.00 42.22
N TYR A 7 -38.75 4.88 41.80
CA TYR A 7 -39.11 4.01 40.68
C TYR A 7 -38.72 4.57 39.30
N ARG A 8 -38.73 5.90 39.13
CA ARG A 8 -38.39 6.54 37.84
C ARG A 8 -36.89 6.43 37.53
N PHE A 9 -36.04 6.46 38.55
CA PHE A 9 -34.58 6.38 38.39
C PHE A 9 -34.12 4.98 37.96
N SER A 10 -34.71 3.94 38.55
CA SER A 10 -34.40 2.54 38.19
C SER A 10 -34.76 2.22 36.73
N TRP A 11 -35.94 2.67 36.27
CA TRP A 11 -36.37 2.48 34.87
C TRP A 11 -35.50 3.24 33.86
N SER A 12 -35.09 4.47 34.18
CA SER A 12 -34.17 5.23 33.33
C SER A 12 -32.81 4.53 33.19
N MET A 13 -32.30 3.91 34.25
CA MET A 13 -31.00 3.22 34.22
C MET A 13 -31.06 1.91 33.42
N THR A 14 -32.15 1.13 33.56
CA THR A 14 -32.37 -0.09 32.77
C THR A 14 -32.56 0.22 31.28
N LEU A 15 -33.28 1.30 30.95
CA LEU A 15 -33.48 1.73 29.57
C LEU A 15 -32.16 2.19 28.93
N LEU A 16 -31.30 2.87 29.70
CA LEU A 16 -29.96 3.26 29.26
C LEU A 16 -29.08 2.03 28.99
N MET A 17 -29.14 1.02 29.85
CA MET A 17 -28.40 -0.23 29.68
C MET A 17 -28.88 -0.99 28.43
N LEU A 18 -30.19 -1.08 28.22
CA LEU A 18 -30.76 -1.76 27.04
C LEU A 18 -30.46 -0.98 25.75
N LEU A 19 -30.50 0.35 25.80
CA LEU A 19 -30.11 1.19 24.67
C LEU A 19 -28.61 1.04 24.36
N SER A 20 -27.78 0.91 25.40
CA SER A 20 -26.33 0.68 25.23
C SER A 20 -26.02 -0.69 24.60
N THR A 21 -26.77 -1.74 24.92
CA THR A 21 -26.57 -3.07 24.30
C THR A 21 -27.08 -3.13 22.86
N VAL A 22 -28.16 -2.41 22.54
CA VAL A 22 -28.64 -2.26 21.16
C VAL A 22 -27.68 -1.40 20.32
N LEU A 23 -27.10 -0.34 20.89
CA LEU A 23 -26.04 0.45 20.22
C LEU A 23 -24.73 -0.33 20.07
N ALA A 24 -24.39 -1.22 21.02
CA ALA A 24 -23.20 -2.07 20.94
C ALA A 24 -23.20 -3.02 19.73
N GLY A 25 -24.37 -3.37 19.19
CA GLY A 25 -24.48 -4.23 18.00
C GLY A 25 -24.20 -3.55 16.66
N CYS A 26 -24.29 -2.21 16.59
CA CYS A 26 -24.13 -1.45 15.34
C CYS A 26 -22.78 -0.71 15.30
N GLY A 27 -21.71 -1.42 14.97
CA GLY A 27 -20.43 -0.79 14.58
C GLY A 27 -19.23 -1.11 15.48
N ILE A 28 -19.40 -1.79 16.60
CA ILE A 28 -18.28 -2.21 17.47
C ILE A 28 -17.25 -3.05 16.71
N ASN A 29 -17.72 -3.89 15.78
CA ASN A 29 -16.87 -4.75 14.96
C ASN A 29 -16.33 -4.06 13.70
N ASN A 30 -16.72 -2.82 13.39
CA ASN A 30 -16.25 -2.13 12.19
C ASN A 30 -14.74 -1.88 12.25
N ILE A 31 -14.24 -1.36 13.38
CA ILE A 31 -12.83 -1.02 13.56
C ILE A 31 -11.92 -2.24 13.32
N PRO A 32 -12.07 -3.38 14.03
CA PRO A 32 -11.23 -4.55 13.77
C PRO A 32 -11.44 -5.12 12.36
N THR A 33 -12.66 -5.04 11.82
CA THR A 33 -12.94 -5.49 10.44
C THR A 33 -12.18 -4.65 9.41
N TYR A 34 -12.17 -3.33 9.57
CA TYR A 34 -11.45 -2.42 8.67
C TYR A 34 -9.94 -2.53 8.87
N ASP A 35 -9.48 -2.76 10.11
CA ASP A 35 -8.06 -3.02 10.41
C ASP A 35 -7.52 -4.23 9.64
N GLU A 36 -8.27 -5.35 9.65
CA GLU A 36 -7.93 -6.55 8.88
C GLU A 36 -8.02 -6.33 7.37
N GLN A 37 -8.98 -5.52 6.89
CA GLN A 37 -9.03 -5.15 5.47
C GLN A 37 -7.77 -4.37 5.03
N VAL A 38 -7.28 -3.45 5.87
CA VAL A 38 -6.03 -2.72 5.57
C VAL A 38 -4.83 -3.67 5.53
N LYS A 39 -4.72 -4.58 6.50
CA LYS A 39 -3.64 -5.59 6.51
C LYS A 39 -3.69 -6.49 5.27
N ALA A 40 -4.88 -6.93 4.88
CA ALA A 40 -5.07 -7.75 3.69
C ALA A 40 -4.70 -6.99 2.40
N ALA A 41 -5.15 -5.73 2.26
CA ALA A 41 -4.80 -4.90 1.11
C ALA A 41 -3.29 -4.64 1.04
N TRP A 42 -2.64 -4.42 2.18
CA TRP A 42 -1.19 -4.27 2.26
C TRP A 42 -0.44 -5.53 1.82
N ALA A 43 -0.87 -6.70 2.29
CA ALA A 43 -0.30 -7.97 1.85
C ALA A 43 -0.40 -8.14 0.33
N GLN A 44 -1.51 -7.70 -0.29
CA GLN A 44 -1.63 -7.70 -1.76
C GLN A 44 -0.62 -6.77 -2.42
N VAL A 45 -0.42 -5.56 -1.90
CA VAL A 45 0.61 -4.63 -2.39
C VAL A 45 2.00 -5.29 -2.34
N GLN A 46 2.34 -5.90 -1.20
CA GLN A 46 3.61 -6.61 -1.03
C GLN A 46 3.79 -7.74 -2.05
N ASN A 47 2.75 -8.55 -2.27
CA ASN A 47 2.80 -9.66 -3.22
C ASN A 47 3.12 -9.17 -4.64
N GLN A 48 2.51 -8.05 -5.08
CA GLN A 48 2.78 -7.51 -6.42
C GLN A 48 4.20 -6.93 -6.52
N TYR A 49 4.69 -6.23 -5.49
CA TYR A 49 6.07 -5.74 -5.47
C TYR A 49 7.11 -6.87 -5.42
N GLN A 50 6.84 -7.94 -4.66
CA GLN A 50 7.68 -9.13 -4.64
C GLN A 50 7.72 -9.79 -6.02
N ARG A 51 6.56 -9.97 -6.66
CA ARG A 51 6.48 -10.51 -8.02
C ARG A 51 7.33 -9.71 -9.00
N ARG A 52 7.29 -8.38 -8.94
CA ARG A 52 8.14 -7.50 -9.75
C ARG A 52 9.62 -7.76 -9.50
N ALA A 53 10.02 -7.87 -8.23
CA ALA A 53 11.41 -8.14 -7.85
C ALA A 53 11.88 -9.54 -8.33
N ASP A 54 11.00 -10.54 -8.33
CA ASP A 54 11.32 -11.91 -8.76
C ASP A 54 11.56 -12.04 -10.27
N LEU A 55 10.99 -11.14 -11.08
CA LEU A 55 11.19 -11.13 -12.54
C LEU A 55 12.54 -10.53 -12.95
N ILE A 56 13.15 -9.69 -12.09
CA ILE A 56 14.36 -8.93 -12.43
C ILE A 56 15.58 -9.80 -12.73
N PRO A 57 15.90 -10.87 -11.96
CA PRO A 57 17.05 -11.70 -12.27
C PRO A 57 16.99 -12.28 -13.69
N ASN A 58 15.82 -12.77 -14.11
CA ASN A 58 15.62 -13.29 -15.47
C ASN A 58 15.75 -12.19 -16.54
N LEU A 59 15.25 -10.98 -16.26
CA LEU A 59 15.43 -9.82 -17.13
C LEU A 59 16.91 -9.46 -17.28
N VAL A 60 17.63 -9.37 -16.15
CA VAL A 60 19.06 -9.03 -16.11
C VAL A 60 19.89 -10.06 -16.88
N GLU A 61 19.65 -11.35 -16.68
CA GLU A 61 20.35 -12.41 -17.42
C GLU A 61 20.04 -12.36 -18.93
N THR A 62 18.79 -12.10 -19.30
CA THR A 62 18.41 -11.93 -20.71
C THR A 62 19.14 -10.74 -21.34
N VAL A 63 19.16 -9.58 -20.69
CA VAL A 63 19.87 -8.39 -21.19
C VAL A 63 21.37 -8.61 -21.23
N LYS A 64 21.98 -9.25 -20.22
CA LYS A 64 23.40 -9.62 -20.20
C LYS A 64 23.82 -10.44 -21.42
N GLY A 65 22.95 -11.31 -21.93
CA GLY A 65 23.24 -12.11 -23.13
C GLY A 65 23.54 -11.26 -24.37
N TYR A 66 22.90 -10.09 -24.50
CA TYR A 66 22.96 -9.24 -25.68
C TYR A 66 23.76 -7.93 -25.47
N ALA A 67 23.75 -7.39 -24.26
CA ALA A 67 24.29 -6.07 -23.93
C ALA A 67 25.35 -6.14 -22.81
N LYS A 68 26.35 -7.01 -22.97
CA LYS A 68 27.43 -7.22 -21.96
C LYS A 68 28.20 -5.95 -21.58
N GLN A 69 28.22 -4.94 -22.45
CA GLN A 69 28.91 -3.67 -22.22
C GLN A 69 28.13 -2.74 -21.27
N GLU A 70 26.84 -3.00 -21.03
CA GLU A 70 25.94 -2.18 -20.20
C GLU A 70 26.03 -2.57 -18.72
N GLN A 71 27.24 -2.83 -18.21
CA GLN A 71 27.47 -3.30 -16.84
C GLN A 71 26.95 -2.30 -15.81
N THR A 72 27.23 -1.00 -15.99
CA THR A 72 26.77 0.06 -15.08
C THR A 72 25.24 0.06 -14.95
N THR A 73 24.53 -0.09 -16.07
CA THR A 73 23.06 -0.15 -16.11
C THR A 73 22.55 -1.39 -15.37
N LEU A 74 23.13 -2.56 -15.64
CA LEU A 74 22.71 -3.82 -15.03
C LEU A 74 22.99 -3.85 -13.52
N THR A 75 24.14 -3.34 -13.08
CA THR A 75 24.48 -3.18 -11.66
C THR A 75 23.48 -2.27 -10.97
N ALA A 76 23.12 -1.12 -11.57
CA ALA A 76 22.13 -0.22 -11.01
C ALA A 76 20.75 -0.89 -10.82
N VAL A 77 20.33 -1.77 -11.74
CA VAL A 77 19.08 -2.53 -11.61
C VAL A 77 19.16 -3.56 -10.48
N ILE A 78 20.29 -4.27 -10.36
CA ILE A 78 20.53 -5.25 -9.29
C ILE A 78 20.53 -4.56 -7.91
N GLU A 79 21.22 -3.44 -7.79
CA GLU A 79 21.27 -2.64 -6.55
C GLU A 79 19.90 -2.08 -6.19
N ALA A 80 19.16 -1.54 -7.17
CA ALA A 80 17.83 -1.01 -6.93
C ALA A 80 16.85 -2.12 -6.50
N ARG A 81 16.95 -3.32 -7.10
CA ARG A 81 16.22 -4.51 -6.64
C ARG A 81 16.58 -4.84 -5.19
N ALA A 82 17.86 -4.94 -4.88
CA ALA A 82 18.33 -5.30 -3.55
C ALA A 82 17.78 -4.33 -2.49
N LYS A 83 17.84 -3.02 -2.75
CA LYS A 83 17.23 -1.99 -1.90
C LYS A 83 15.72 -2.18 -1.76
N ALA A 84 15.00 -2.35 -2.87
CA ALA A 84 13.55 -2.55 -2.87
C ALA A 84 13.11 -3.80 -2.08
N THR A 85 13.90 -4.87 -2.07
CA THR A 85 13.63 -6.10 -1.30
C THR A 85 14.18 -6.08 0.13
N SER A 86 15.13 -5.19 0.44
CA SER A 86 15.76 -5.11 1.77
C SER A 86 14.87 -4.50 2.84
N ILE A 87 13.88 -3.70 2.42
CA ILE A 87 12.91 -3.12 3.33
C ILE A 87 12.00 -4.26 3.79
N GLN A 88 12.28 -4.81 4.97
CA GLN A 88 11.44 -5.81 5.60
C GLN A 88 10.09 -5.17 5.93
N VAL A 89 9.08 -5.61 5.20
CA VAL A 89 7.73 -5.12 5.38
C VAL A 89 7.02 -6.05 6.36
N ASP A 90 7.04 -5.65 7.62
CA ASP A 90 6.22 -6.24 8.67
C ASP A 90 4.98 -5.39 8.95
N ALA A 91 4.11 -5.87 9.85
CA ALA A 91 2.92 -5.15 10.28
C ALA A 91 3.24 -3.79 10.93
N SER A 92 4.47 -3.53 11.37
CA SER A 92 4.88 -2.23 11.93
C SER A 92 5.00 -1.14 10.86
N THR A 93 5.22 -1.51 9.59
CA THR A 93 5.22 -0.56 8.45
C THR A 93 3.87 0.15 8.31
N LEU A 94 2.78 -0.52 8.68
CA LEU A 94 1.42 0.02 8.62
C LEU A 94 1.14 1.09 9.68
N ASN A 95 2.05 1.27 10.64
CA ASN A 95 1.94 2.25 11.71
C ASN A 95 3.05 3.30 11.66
N ASP A 96 3.97 3.20 10.70
CA ASP A 96 5.17 4.03 10.59
C ASP A 96 5.22 4.74 9.23
N PRO A 97 4.89 6.05 9.19
CA PRO A 97 4.92 6.83 7.95
C PRO A 97 6.31 6.87 7.30
N GLU A 98 7.37 6.87 8.10
CA GLU A 98 8.74 6.96 7.60
C GLU A 98 9.16 5.65 6.94
N LYS A 99 8.81 4.50 7.51
CA LYS A 99 9.01 3.20 6.84
C LYS A 99 8.22 3.08 5.55
N LEU A 100 6.96 3.55 5.53
CA LEU A 100 6.15 3.54 4.31
C LEU A 100 6.77 4.44 3.23
N LYS A 101 7.31 5.61 3.61
CA LYS A 101 8.02 6.52 2.71
C LYS A 101 9.30 5.89 2.16
N GLN A 102 10.12 5.28 3.01
CA GLN A 102 11.33 4.56 2.58
C GLN A 102 11.00 3.43 1.61
N PHE A 103 9.92 2.68 1.89
CA PHE A 103 9.40 1.66 0.98
C PHE A 103 9.05 2.27 -0.39
N GLN A 104 8.26 3.34 -0.42
CA GLN A 104 7.91 4.04 -1.67
C GLN A 104 9.14 4.51 -2.46
N GLN A 105 10.12 5.11 -1.77
CA GLN A 105 11.35 5.60 -2.40
C GLN A 105 12.16 4.45 -3.03
N ALA A 106 12.34 3.34 -2.31
CA ALA A 106 13.06 2.19 -2.85
C ALA A 106 12.33 1.57 -4.07
N GLN A 107 11.00 1.48 -4.01
CA GLN A 107 10.21 1.02 -5.15
C GLN A 107 10.29 1.98 -6.34
N GLY A 108 10.36 3.29 -6.12
CA GLY A 108 10.54 4.31 -7.15
C GLY A 108 11.92 4.26 -7.80
N GLN A 109 12.98 4.06 -7.01
CA GLN A 109 14.35 3.85 -7.52
C GLN A 109 14.42 2.63 -8.45
N LEU A 110 13.74 1.54 -8.07
CA LEU A 110 13.64 0.36 -8.91
C LEU A 110 12.88 0.63 -10.21
N THR A 111 11.73 1.31 -10.16
CA THR A 111 11.00 1.72 -11.39
C THR A 111 11.91 2.54 -12.30
N GLY A 112 12.62 3.54 -11.77
CA GLY A 112 13.53 4.37 -12.57
C GLY A 112 14.72 3.59 -13.17
N ALA A 113 15.26 2.61 -12.45
CA ALA A 113 16.30 1.73 -12.97
C ALA A 113 15.79 0.84 -14.12
N LEU A 114 14.58 0.30 -13.99
CA LEU A 114 13.92 -0.46 -15.06
C LEU A 114 13.63 0.41 -16.28
N SER A 115 13.17 1.65 -16.11
CA SER A 115 12.97 2.58 -17.24
C SER A 115 14.26 2.84 -18.02
N ARG A 116 15.39 3.05 -17.31
CA ARG A 116 16.71 3.20 -17.98
C ARG A 116 17.12 1.94 -18.74
N LEU A 117 16.86 0.76 -18.17
CA LEU A 117 17.12 -0.53 -18.83
C LEU A 117 16.29 -0.70 -20.12
N MET A 118 15.05 -0.22 -20.15
CA MET A 118 14.22 -0.24 -21.36
C MET A 118 14.77 0.71 -22.45
N VAL A 119 15.27 1.90 -22.08
CA VAL A 119 15.96 2.78 -23.04
C VAL A 119 17.23 2.14 -23.58
N VAL A 120 17.94 1.37 -22.74
CA VAL A 120 19.12 0.62 -23.18
C VAL A 120 18.71 -0.44 -24.21
N SER A 121 17.64 -1.19 -23.98
CA SER A 121 17.23 -2.25 -24.91
C SER A 121 16.85 -1.75 -26.31
N GLU A 122 16.42 -0.49 -26.45
CA GLU A 122 16.16 0.12 -27.75
C GLU A 122 17.41 0.24 -28.63
N ARG A 123 18.60 0.32 -28.02
CA ARG A 123 19.89 0.39 -28.72
C ARG A 123 20.39 -0.97 -29.22
N TYR A 124 19.71 -2.07 -28.84
CA TYR A 124 20.09 -3.43 -29.18
C TYR A 124 18.94 -4.15 -29.91
N PRO A 125 18.89 -4.10 -31.27
CA PRO A 125 17.78 -4.66 -32.06
C PRO A 125 17.51 -6.16 -31.80
N ASP A 126 18.56 -6.96 -31.61
CA ASP A 126 18.44 -8.39 -31.34
C ASP A 126 17.80 -8.68 -29.97
N LEU A 127 18.08 -7.83 -28.96
CA LEU A 127 17.44 -7.90 -27.65
C LEU A 127 15.99 -7.43 -27.73
N LYS A 128 15.75 -6.34 -28.45
CA LYS A 128 14.41 -5.77 -28.65
C LYS A 128 13.44 -6.77 -29.31
N SER A 129 13.95 -7.60 -30.21
CA SER A 129 13.17 -8.65 -30.88
C SER A 129 13.20 -10.01 -30.17
N ASN A 130 13.96 -10.13 -29.07
CA ASN A 130 14.04 -11.37 -28.32
C ASN A 130 12.70 -11.68 -27.62
N GLN A 131 12.14 -12.86 -27.90
CA GLN A 131 10.83 -13.26 -27.39
C GLN A 131 10.79 -13.37 -25.85
N ASN A 132 11.87 -13.84 -25.22
CA ASN A 132 11.94 -13.92 -23.75
C ASN A 132 11.96 -12.52 -23.13
N PHE A 133 12.68 -11.58 -23.74
CA PHE A 133 12.72 -10.19 -23.30
C PHE A 133 11.34 -9.52 -23.42
N LEU A 134 10.67 -9.67 -24.56
CA LEU A 134 9.31 -9.14 -24.79
C LEU A 134 8.30 -9.75 -23.79
N ALA A 135 8.38 -11.05 -23.52
CA ALA A 135 7.54 -11.71 -22.53
C ALA A 135 7.79 -11.15 -21.11
N LEU A 136 9.04 -10.96 -20.70
CA LEU A 136 9.39 -10.38 -19.40
C LEU A 136 8.94 -8.92 -19.29
N GLN A 137 9.08 -8.13 -20.36
CA GLN A 137 8.59 -6.76 -20.42
C GLN A 137 7.07 -6.71 -20.21
N SER A 138 6.32 -7.56 -20.91
CA SER A 138 4.86 -7.67 -20.74
C SER A 138 4.47 -8.11 -19.32
N GLN A 139 5.21 -9.05 -18.72
CA GLN A 139 4.98 -9.47 -17.33
C GLN A 139 5.24 -8.33 -16.34
N LEU A 140 6.29 -7.53 -16.55
CA LEU A 140 6.63 -6.39 -15.70
C LEU A 140 5.57 -5.29 -15.81
N GLU A 141 5.14 -4.95 -17.03
CA GLU A 141 4.03 -4.01 -17.26
C GLU A 141 2.74 -4.49 -16.60
N GLY A 142 2.38 -5.77 -16.81
CA GLY A 142 1.24 -6.39 -16.15
C GLY A 142 1.37 -6.42 -14.62
N THR A 143 2.58 -6.45 -14.08
CA THR A 143 2.80 -6.36 -12.63
C THR A 143 2.64 -4.92 -12.14
N GLU A 144 3.15 -3.93 -12.88
CA GLU A 144 3.01 -2.51 -12.55
C GLU A 144 1.53 -2.07 -12.55
N ASN A 145 0.75 -2.53 -13.50
CA ASN A 145 -0.70 -2.31 -13.53
C ASN A 145 -1.39 -2.89 -12.28
N ARG A 146 -1.01 -4.09 -11.85
CA ARG A 146 -1.54 -4.71 -10.63
C ARG A 146 -1.06 -3.99 -9.36
N ILE A 147 0.17 -3.49 -9.34
CA ILE A 147 0.68 -2.64 -8.24
C ILE A 147 -0.19 -1.38 -8.11
N SER A 148 -0.51 -0.72 -9.23
CA SER A 148 -1.35 0.48 -9.23
C SER A 148 -2.74 0.20 -8.63
N VAL A 149 -3.38 -0.89 -9.03
CA VAL A 149 -4.67 -1.33 -8.47
C VAL A 149 -4.54 -1.67 -6.99
N ALA A 150 -3.56 -2.48 -6.60
CA ALA A 150 -3.36 -2.86 -5.20
C ALA A 150 -3.10 -1.64 -4.30
N ARG A 151 -2.34 -0.64 -4.78
CA ARG A 151 -2.12 0.62 -4.06
C ARG A 151 -3.43 1.39 -3.89
N LYS A 152 -4.26 1.47 -4.94
CA LYS A 152 -5.59 2.11 -4.87
C LYS A 152 -6.49 1.42 -3.84
N ASP A 153 -6.53 0.10 -3.82
CA ASP A 153 -7.34 -0.67 -2.87
C ASP A 153 -6.82 -0.49 -1.43
N PHE A 154 -5.50 -0.45 -1.25
CA PHE A 154 -4.89 -0.10 0.03
C PHE A 154 -5.27 1.31 0.48
N ILE A 155 -5.18 2.31 -0.40
CA ILE A 155 -5.57 3.70 -0.10
C ILE A 155 -7.01 3.77 0.37
N ALA A 156 -7.93 3.11 -0.35
CA ALA A 156 -9.35 3.09 -0.02
C ALA A 156 -9.64 2.38 1.32
N SER A 157 -8.94 1.28 1.61
CA SER A 157 -9.10 0.58 2.90
C SER A 157 -8.57 1.42 4.08
N VAL A 158 -7.42 2.09 3.92
CA VAL A 158 -6.87 3.01 4.92
C VAL A 158 -7.81 4.19 5.14
N GLU A 159 -8.36 4.77 4.07
CA GLU A 159 -9.33 5.86 4.16
C GLU A 159 -10.57 5.44 4.97
N ARG A 160 -11.14 4.27 4.67
CA ARG A 160 -12.31 3.73 5.39
C ARG A 160 -12.00 3.52 6.88
N TYR A 161 -10.88 2.85 7.17
CA TYR A 161 -10.43 2.62 8.54
C TYR A 161 -10.21 3.93 9.31
N ASN A 162 -9.45 4.86 8.72
CA ASN A 162 -9.15 6.15 9.35
C ASN A 162 -10.41 7.00 9.53
N THR A 163 -11.38 6.91 8.61
CA THR A 163 -12.67 7.61 8.75
C THR A 163 -13.48 7.06 9.91
N GLU A 164 -13.57 5.73 10.06
CA GLU A 164 -14.30 5.08 11.16
C GLU A 164 -13.77 5.52 12.53
N ILE A 165 -12.44 5.48 12.74
CA ILE A 165 -11.85 5.84 14.04
C ILE A 165 -11.89 7.36 14.33
N ARG A 166 -12.13 8.19 13.32
CA ARG A 166 -12.14 9.67 13.44
C ARG A 166 -13.55 10.27 13.51
N THR A 167 -14.58 9.56 13.06
CA THR A 167 -15.95 10.06 12.96
C THR A 167 -16.88 9.43 14.01
N PHE A 168 -18.03 10.06 14.27
CA PHE A 168 -19.03 9.51 15.18
C PHE A 168 -19.91 8.50 14.42
N PRO A 169 -20.26 7.33 15.01
CA PRO A 169 -19.97 6.90 16.38
C PRO A 169 -18.63 6.18 16.57
N GLY A 170 -17.92 5.78 15.51
CA GLY A 170 -16.72 4.93 15.57
C GLY A 170 -15.60 5.46 16.48
N ARG A 171 -15.39 6.77 16.55
CA ARG A 171 -14.45 7.41 17.48
C ARG A 171 -14.68 7.06 18.95
N LEU A 172 -15.94 6.84 19.36
CA LEU A 172 -16.25 6.40 20.73
C LEU A 172 -15.75 4.98 20.97
N TRP A 173 -16.08 4.05 20.07
CA TRP A 173 -15.62 2.66 20.14
C TRP A 173 -14.10 2.57 20.09
N HIS A 174 -13.46 3.37 19.25
CA HIS A 174 -12.00 3.50 19.21
C HIS A 174 -11.44 3.91 20.58
N SER A 175 -11.96 4.99 21.17
CA SER A 175 -11.46 5.49 22.46
C SER A 175 -11.69 4.55 23.65
N VAL A 176 -12.77 3.76 23.64
CA VAL A 176 -13.17 2.90 24.77
C VAL A 176 -12.59 1.49 24.67
N MET A 177 -12.47 0.93 23.46
CA MET A 177 -12.16 -0.50 23.26
C MET A 177 -10.97 -0.79 22.35
N TYR A 178 -10.58 0.15 21.47
CA TYR A 178 -9.55 -0.08 20.45
C TYR A 178 -8.51 1.04 20.40
N SER A 179 -8.22 1.64 21.56
CA SER A 179 -7.38 2.83 21.69
C SER A 179 -5.92 2.58 21.29
N ASP A 180 -5.51 1.32 21.22
CA ASP A 180 -4.19 0.86 20.80
C ASP A 180 -4.00 0.89 19.27
N LEU A 181 -5.08 0.95 18.49
CA LEU A 181 -4.98 0.98 17.02
C LEU A 181 -4.75 2.41 16.52
N PRO A 182 -3.61 2.72 15.89
CA PRO A 182 -3.30 4.08 15.47
C PRO A 182 -3.92 4.45 14.13
N ILE A 183 -3.99 5.75 13.83
CA ILE A 183 -4.23 6.23 12.47
C ILE A 183 -3.13 5.67 11.56
N ARG A 184 -3.53 5.08 10.44
CA ARG A 184 -2.60 4.45 9.51
C ARG A 184 -2.13 5.47 8.46
N PRO A 185 -0.82 5.51 8.13
CA PRO A 185 -0.32 6.29 7.01
C PRO A 185 -0.83 5.70 5.69
N ASN A 186 -0.82 6.51 4.65
CA ASN A 186 -1.27 6.12 3.33
C ASN A 186 -0.19 6.37 2.28
N PHE A 187 -0.34 5.75 1.10
CA PHE A 187 0.45 6.13 -0.06
C PHE A 187 0.16 7.58 -0.44
N ASP A 188 1.19 8.28 -0.91
CA ASP A 188 1.00 9.61 -1.47
C ASP A 188 0.14 9.51 -2.75
N ALA A 189 -0.88 10.37 -2.85
CA ALA A 189 -1.83 10.38 -3.97
C ALA A 189 -1.20 10.88 -5.28
N THR A 190 -0.07 11.59 -5.18
CA THR A 190 0.70 12.10 -6.31
C THR A 190 2.00 11.30 -6.45
N THR A 191 2.30 10.86 -7.66
CA THR A 191 3.67 10.42 -8.00
C THR A 191 4.63 11.59 -7.79
N GLU A 192 5.86 11.33 -7.37
CA GLU A 192 6.92 12.36 -7.35
C GLU A 192 7.00 13.01 -8.75
N GLY A 193 6.68 14.30 -8.85
CA GLY A 193 6.67 15.04 -10.11
C GLY A 193 5.31 15.17 -10.80
N ALA A 194 4.20 14.65 -10.25
CA ALA A 194 2.85 14.89 -10.80
C ALA A 194 2.46 16.38 -10.79
N ASP A 195 3.02 17.16 -9.86
CA ASP A 195 2.86 18.62 -9.80
C ASP A 195 3.68 19.36 -10.87
N LYS A 196 4.58 18.67 -11.58
CA LYS A 196 5.38 19.24 -12.67
C LYS A 196 4.74 18.85 -13.99
N SER A 197 3.87 19.71 -14.51
CA SER A 197 3.36 19.58 -15.88
C SER A 197 4.55 19.55 -16.86
N PRO A 198 4.60 18.62 -17.84
CA PRO A 198 5.67 18.59 -18.80
C PRO A 198 5.66 19.88 -19.64
N GLU A 199 6.72 20.69 -19.53
CA GLU A 199 6.92 21.83 -20.42
C GLU A 199 7.21 21.31 -21.82
N VAL A 200 6.19 21.34 -22.69
CA VAL A 200 6.37 21.10 -24.12
C VAL A 200 7.10 22.31 -24.71
N LYS A 201 8.41 22.16 -24.94
CA LYS A 201 9.17 23.10 -25.76
C LYS A 201 9.00 22.70 -27.22
N PHE A 202 8.34 23.57 -27.99
CA PHE A 202 8.37 23.54 -29.45
C PHE A 202 9.74 23.98 -29.97
#